data_AF-A0A2T5CFU4-F1
#
_entry.id   AF-A0A2T5CFU4-F1
#
_cell.length_a   1.000
_cell.length_b   1.000
_cell.length_c   1.000
_cell.angle_alpha   90.00
_cell.angle_beta   90.00
_cell.angle_gamma   90.00
#
_symmetry.space_group_name_H-M   'P 1'
#
loop_
_entity.id
_entity.type
_entity.pdbx_description
1 polymer ?
#
loop_
_entity_poly.entity_id
_entity_poly.type
_entity_poly.pdbx_seq_one_letter_code
_entity_poly.pdbx_strand_id
1 'polypeptide(L)'
;MLGLFIIQALMDFTDEEAVEAYCFYDTVRYALDLPRDAYLSQRTYYSYRAKLLGEGHLVFEQVLERISERLKLEHGIQRKDSTLVGTHLKQMSRLELYRTTIQLFYKELNKCHPIIFSRLPEETRERYVPKKEKDTWFTAGKPSQYKQILVEAAKDILFLIDRFAEHASVSGLESFQLLQRLAREQIQVQDDIVEVKLDQEFRGSALNNPHDPEARYDGHKEKV
;
A
#
# COMPACT_ATOMS: atom_id res chain seq x y z
N MET A 1 24.35 -7.20 -0.66
CA MET A 1 23.11 -6.42 -0.47
C MET A 1 22.47 -6.03 -1.80
N LEU A 2 23.12 -5.29 -2.70
CA LEU A 2 22.53 -4.89 -3.99
C LEU A 2 21.97 -6.09 -4.80
N GLY A 3 22.75 -7.16 -4.91
CA GLY A 3 22.32 -8.39 -5.58
C GLY A 3 21.08 -9.05 -4.94
N LEU A 4 20.91 -8.93 -3.62
CA LEU A 4 19.71 -9.45 -2.95
C LEU A 4 18.46 -8.67 -3.37
N PHE A 5 18.55 -7.34 -3.48
CA PHE A 5 17.44 -6.51 -3.96
C PHE A 5 17.10 -6.79 -5.44
N ILE A 6 18.10 -7.12 -6.26
CA ILE A 6 17.88 -7.55 -7.64
C ILE A 6 17.14 -8.89 -7.66
N ILE A 7 17.61 -9.88 -6.89
CA ILE A 7 16.94 -11.19 -6.79
C ILE A 7 15.52 -11.04 -6.25
N GLN A 8 15.32 -10.18 -5.24
CA GLN A 8 14.00 -9.88 -4.71
C GLN A 8 13.05 -9.37 -5.81
N ALA A 9 13.50 -8.39 -6.60
CA ALA A 9 12.71 -7.84 -7.70
C ALA A 9 12.43 -8.89 -8.79
N LEU A 10 13.40 -9.74 -9.12
CA LEU A 10 13.25 -10.79 -10.13
C LEU A 10 12.29 -11.91 -9.70
N MET A 11 12.31 -12.27 -8.42
CA MET A 11 11.55 -13.41 -7.88
C MET A 11 10.21 -13.01 -7.25
N ASP A 12 9.87 -11.72 -7.29
CA ASP A 12 8.69 -11.13 -6.65
C ASP A 12 8.62 -11.45 -5.14
N PHE A 13 9.77 -11.42 -4.46
CA PHE A 13 9.84 -11.69 -3.03
C PHE A 13 9.39 -10.49 -2.19
N THR A 14 8.66 -10.78 -1.12
CA THR A 14 8.47 -9.84 -0.01
C THR A 14 9.79 -9.56 0.70
N ASP A 15 9.85 -8.50 1.51
CA ASP A 15 11.05 -8.16 2.29
C ASP A 15 11.45 -9.29 3.25
N GLU A 16 10.48 -9.96 3.85
CA GLU A 16 10.70 -11.11 4.73
C GLU A 16 11.25 -12.30 3.95
N GLU A 17 10.63 -12.64 2.81
CA GLU A 17 11.11 -13.70 1.93
C GLU A 17 12.51 -13.40 1.39
N ALA A 18 12.86 -12.14 1.12
CA ALA A 18 14.21 -11.77 0.70
C ALA A 18 15.24 -12.00 1.81
N VAL A 19 14.92 -11.62 3.05
CA VAL A 19 15.79 -11.88 4.21
C VAL A 19 15.91 -13.39 4.48
N GLU A 20 14.81 -14.12 4.40
CA GLU A 20 14.80 -15.58 4.53
C GLU A 20 15.61 -16.25 3.43
N ALA A 21 15.42 -15.85 2.17
CA ALA A 21 16.13 -16.39 1.03
C ALA A 21 17.64 -16.13 1.13
N TYR A 22 18.05 -14.94 1.58
CA TYR A 22 19.46 -14.64 1.87
C TYR A 22 20.04 -15.60 2.91
N CYS A 23 19.28 -15.90 3.97
CA CYS A 23 19.75 -16.73 5.07
C CYS A 23 19.70 -18.22 4.75
N PHE A 24 18.76 -18.70 3.92
CA PHE A 24 18.44 -20.14 3.82
C PHE A 24 18.44 -20.73 2.42
N TYR A 25 18.23 -19.95 1.36
CA TYR A 25 18.06 -20.52 0.02
C TYR A 25 19.41 -20.75 -0.64
N ASP A 26 19.74 -22.02 -0.93
CA ASP A 26 21.00 -22.38 -1.57
C ASP A 26 21.16 -21.74 -2.96
N THR A 27 20.06 -21.50 -3.68
CA THR A 27 20.07 -20.77 -4.97
C THR A 27 20.50 -19.32 -4.81
N VAL A 28 20.01 -18.64 -3.77
CA VAL A 28 20.40 -17.25 -3.47
C VAL A 28 21.82 -17.19 -2.93
N ARG A 29 22.23 -18.13 -2.07
CA ARG A 29 23.61 -18.22 -1.61
C ARG A 29 24.58 -18.43 -2.74
N TYR A 30 24.28 -19.34 -3.67
CA TYR A 30 25.09 -19.56 -4.85
C TYR A 30 25.15 -18.32 -5.75
N ALA A 31 24.00 -17.68 -6.01
CA ALA A 31 23.93 -16.49 -6.86
C ALA A 31 24.67 -15.27 -6.27
N LEU A 32 24.72 -15.15 -4.95
CA LEU A 32 25.35 -14.04 -4.24
C LEU A 32 26.74 -14.37 -3.67
N ASP A 33 27.26 -15.57 -3.98
CA ASP A 33 28.54 -16.10 -3.47
C ASP A 33 28.66 -15.99 -1.93
N LEU A 34 27.64 -16.48 -1.22
CA LEU A 34 27.54 -16.39 0.24
C LEU A 34 27.96 -17.70 0.93
N PRO A 35 28.63 -17.61 2.10
CA PRO A 35 28.88 -18.78 2.93
C PRO A 35 27.58 -19.29 3.58
N ARG A 36 27.57 -20.55 4.01
CA ARG A 36 26.36 -21.23 4.52
C ARG A 36 25.83 -20.65 5.84
N ASP A 37 26.71 -20.04 6.62
CA ASP A 37 26.40 -19.36 7.88
C ASP A 37 26.12 -17.86 7.70
N ALA A 38 26.04 -17.37 6.45
CA ALA A 38 25.65 -16.00 6.18
C ALA A 38 24.27 -15.70 6.77
N TYR A 39 24.20 -14.63 7.56
CA TYR A 39 22.98 -14.17 8.21
C TYR A 39 22.75 -12.70 7.92
N LEU A 40 21.48 -12.33 7.71
CA LEU A 40 21.04 -10.97 7.53
C LEU A 40 19.88 -10.68 8.48
N SER A 41 20.04 -9.69 9.35
CA SER A 41 18.93 -9.23 10.18
C SER A 41 17.98 -8.35 9.36
N GLN A 42 16.67 -8.40 9.68
CA GLN A 42 15.67 -7.53 9.07
C GLN A 42 16.03 -6.05 9.21
N ARG A 43 16.50 -5.62 10.40
CA ARG A 43 16.91 -4.23 10.64
C ARG A 43 18.05 -3.79 9.72
N THR A 44 19.04 -4.67 9.51
CA THR A 44 20.15 -4.42 8.58
C THR A 44 19.63 -4.30 7.15
N TYR A 45 18.76 -5.22 6.73
CA TYR A 45 18.11 -5.18 5.42
C TYR A 45 17.40 -3.84 5.19
N TYR A 46 16.55 -3.40 6.11
CA TYR A 46 15.85 -2.12 6.02
C TYR A 46 16.80 -0.92 5.99
N SER A 47 17.90 -0.96 6.76
CA SER A 47 18.90 0.12 6.78
C SER A 47 19.59 0.27 5.42
N TYR A 48 19.94 -0.85 4.78
CA TYR A 48 20.51 -0.83 3.43
C TYR A 48 19.48 -0.42 2.39
N ARG A 49 18.23 -0.86 2.54
CA ARG A 49 17.12 -0.46 1.66
C ARG A 49 16.89 1.05 1.71
N ALA A 50 16.89 1.64 2.90
CA ALA A 50 16.77 3.08 3.07
C ALA A 50 17.94 3.86 2.41
N LYS A 51 19.18 3.37 2.56
CA LYS A 51 20.34 3.96 1.87
C LYS A 51 20.24 3.86 0.34
N LEU A 52 19.73 2.73 -0.15
CA LEU A 52 19.52 2.48 -1.58
C LEU A 52 18.38 3.27 -2.18
N LEU A 53 17.30 3.51 -1.43
CA LEU A 53 16.21 4.39 -1.85
C LEU A 53 16.56 5.88 -1.70
N GLY A 54 17.56 6.20 -0.88
CA GLY A 54 18.17 7.54 -0.76
C GLY A 54 19.36 7.72 -1.70
N GLU A 55 20.55 7.95 -1.12
CA GLU A 55 21.79 8.30 -1.84
C GLU A 55 22.27 7.24 -2.87
N GLY A 56 21.91 5.97 -2.67
CA GLY A 56 22.30 4.86 -3.55
C GLY A 56 21.37 4.61 -4.74
N HIS A 57 20.31 5.40 -4.88
CA HIS A 57 19.21 5.12 -5.82
C HIS A 57 19.66 5.16 -7.28
N LEU A 58 20.47 6.15 -7.65
CA LEU A 58 20.99 6.29 -9.02
C LEU A 58 21.87 5.10 -9.42
N VAL A 59 22.71 4.61 -8.51
CA VAL A 59 23.60 3.47 -8.75
C VAL A 59 22.82 2.18 -8.89
N PHE A 60 21.83 1.95 -8.01
CA PHE A 60 20.95 0.79 -8.09
C PHE A 60 20.27 0.70 -9.46
N GLU A 61 19.84 1.84 -9.97
CA GLU A 61 19.02 1.88 -11.18
C GLU A 61 19.84 1.78 -12.45
N GLN A 62 21.04 2.37 -12.48
CA GLN A 62 21.99 2.11 -13.55
C GLN A 62 22.36 0.62 -13.64
N VAL A 63 22.50 -0.06 -12.50
CA VAL A 63 22.80 -1.50 -12.48
C VAL A 63 21.59 -2.32 -12.90
N LEU A 64 20.40 -1.99 -12.39
CA LEU A 64 19.16 -2.67 -12.72
C LEU A 64 18.82 -2.53 -14.22
N GLU A 65 19.01 -1.33 -14.79
CA GLU A 65 18.83 -1.05 -16.21
C GLU A 65 19.71 -1.95 -17.08
N ARG A 66 21.03 -1.98 -16.82
CA ARG A 66 21.97 -2.84 -17.57
C ARG A 66 21.62 -4.33 -17.50
N ILE A 67 21.19 -4.79 -16.32
CA ILE A 67 20.78 -6.19 -16.14
C ILE A 67 19.52 -6.47 -16.94
N SER A 68 18.58 -5.54 -16.92
CA SER A 68 17.29 -5.70 -17.59
C SER A 68 17.40 -5.63 -19.11
N GLU A 69 18.24 -4.76 -19.66
CA GLU A 69 18.63 -4.76 -21.07
C GLU A 69 19.22 -6.11 -21.49
N ARG A 70 20.12 -6.65 -20.66
CA ARG A 70 20.79 -7.92 -20.93
C ARG A 70 19.83 -9.11 -20.89
N LEU A 71 18.86 -9.07 -19.98
CA LEU A 71 17.86 -10.11 -19.77
C LEU A 71 16.57 -9.91 -20.58
N LYS A 72 16.48 -8.82 -21.36
CA LYS A 72 15.29 -8.41 -22.13
C LYS A 72 14.02 -8.35 -21.27
N LEU A 73 14.14 -7.79 -20.06
CA LEU A 73 12.98 -7.59 -19.19
C LEU A 73 12.11 -6.45 -19.74
N GLU A 74 10.79 -6.65 -19.80
CA GLU A 74 9.88 -5.61 -20.29
C GLU A 74 9.68 -4.50 -19.24
N HIS A 75 10.22 -3.32 -19.52
CA HIS A 75 10.19 -2.14 -18.65
C HIS A 75 8.89 -1.31 -18.70
N GLY A 76 7.78 -1.88 -19.18
CA GLY A 76 6.57 -1.13 -19.56
C GLY A 76 5.88 -0.34 -18.44
N ILE A 77 6.32 -0.43 -17.18
CA ILE A 77 5.65 0.21 -16.04
C ILE A 77 6.63 0.68 -14.96
N GLN A 78 7.40 1.77 -15.18
CA GLN A 78 7.84 2.61 -14.04
C GLN A 78 8.36 4.00 -14.45
N ARG A 79 8.09 5.02 -13.62
CA ARG A 79 8.54 6.42 -13.81
C ARG A 79 9.36 6.92 -12.61
N LYS A 80 10.28 7.84 -12.90
CA LYS A 80 11.26 8.57 -12.07
C LYS A 80 11.38 10.02 -12.58
N ASP A 81 11.65 11.12 -11.88
CA ASP A 81 12.10 11.50 -10.52
C ASP A 81 11.51 12.91 -10.18
N SER A 82 11.58 13.35 -8.91
CA SER A 82 11.76 14.76 -8.43
C SER A 82 11.90 14.84 -6.90
N THR A 83 12.86 15.61 -6.37
CA THR A 83 13.01 15.86 -4.92
C THR A 83 12.27 17.13 -4.50
N LEU A 84 11.33 17.01 -3.54
CA LEU A 84 10.46 18.06 -3.02
C LEU A 84 10.66 18.21 -1.50
N VAL A 85 10.71 19.44 -1.00
CA VAL A 85 10.53 19.70 0.44
C VAL A 85 9.06 19.45 0.77
N GLY A 86 8.78 18.24 1.25
CA GLY A 86 7.44 17.79 1.62
C GLY A 86 7.09 18.16 3.06
N THR A 87 5.82 18.39 3.31
CA THR A 87 5.27 18.20 4.66
C THR A 87 5.50 16.73 5.06
N HIS A 88 5.80 16.45 6.34
CA HIS A 88 6.01 15.07 6.83
C HIS A 88 4.69 14.31 6.96
N LEU A 89 3.86 14.38 5.92
CA LEU A 89 2.62 13.64 5.77
C LEU A 89 2.99 12.24 5.28
N LYS A 90 2.40 11.23 5.92
CA LYS A 90 2.57 9.84 5.50
C LYS A 90 2.03 9.68 4.07
N GLN A 91 2.91 9.38 3.12
CA GLN A 91 2.50 8.96 1.79
C GLN A 91 1.93 7.54 1.88
N MET A 92 0.64 7.40 1.62
CA MET A 92 -0.04 6.10 1.64
C MET A 92 -0.15 5.55 0.22
N SER A 93 0.12 4.26 0.06
CA SER A 93 -0.32 3.52 -1.12
C SER A 93 -1.86 3.55 -1.23
N ARG A 94 -2.42 3.25 -2.41
CA ARG A 94 -3.89 3.17 -2.56
C ARG A 94 -4.51 2.19 -1.59
N LEU A 95 -3.87 1.04 -1.37
CA LEU A 95 -4.37 0.05 -0.42
C LEU A 95 -4.32 0.56 1.02
N GLU A 96 -3.22 1.22 1.42
CA GLU A 96 -3.12 1.82 2.75
C GLU A 96 -4.15 2.93 2.95
N LEU A 97 -4.39 3.77 1.95
CA LEU A 97 -5.44 4.79 1.98
C LEU A 97 -6.80 4.14 2.26
N TYR A 98 -7.19 3.14 1.48
CA TYR A 98 -8.47 2.45 1.62
C TYR A 98 -8.60 1.80 3.00
N ARG A 99 -7.59 1.04 3.43
CA ARG A 99 -7.57 0.39 4.75
C ARG A 99 -7.64 1.41 5.89
N THR A 100 -6.88 2.50 5.81
CA THR A 100 -6.83 3.52 6.86
C THR A 100 -8.18 4.24 6.97
N THR A 101 -8.83 4.55 5.85
CA THR A 101 -10.17 5.17 5.86
C THR A 101 -11.21 4.24 6.49
N ILE A 102 -11.20 2.93 6.17
CA ILE A 102 -12.08 1.94 6.82
C ILE A 102 -11.80 1.84 8.32
N GLN A 103 -10.52 1.82 8.71
CA GLN A 103 -10.12 1.78 10.12
C GLN A 103 -10.57 2.99 10.90
N LEU A 104 -10.46 4.19 10.33
CA LEU A 104 -10.96 5.42 10.94
C LEU A 104 -12.46 5.34 11.17
N PHE A 105 -13.21 4.87 10.17
CA PHE A 105 -14.64 4.64 10.30
C PHE A 105 -14.97 3.61 11.38
N TYR A 106 -14.27 2.47 11.41
CA TYR A 106 -14.54 1.43 12.41
C TYR A 106 -14.24 1.91 13.83
N LYS A 107 -13.16 2.67 14.02
CA LYS A 107 -12.80 3.26 15.32
C LYS A 107 -13.84 4.28 15.78
N GLU A 108 -14.27 5.18 14.89
CA GLU A 108 -15.31 6.17 15.22
C GLU A 108 -16.66 5.50 15.47
N LEU A 109 -17.06 4.54 14.64
CA LEU A 109 -18.31 3.78 14.79
C LEU A 109 -18.33 3.00 16.10
N ASN A 110 -17.22 2.34 16.49
CA ASN A 110 -17.12 1.64 17.76
C ASN A 110 -17.22 2.60 18.96
N LYS A 111 -16.65 3.80 18.83
CA LYS A 111 -16.68 4.84 19.87
C LYS A 111 -18.07 5.45 20.05
N CYS A 112 -18.73 5.82 18.96
CA CYS A 112 -20.02 6.52 18.98
C CYS A 112 -21.21 5.55 19.08
N HIS A 113 -21.12 4.39 18.42
CA HIS A 113 -22.21 3.42 18.29
C HIS A 113 -21.73 1.97 18.47
N PRO A 114 -21.26 1.58 19.66
CA PRO A 114 -20.67 0.25 19.91
C PRO A 114 -21.63 -0.92 19.61
N ILE A 115 -22.94 -0.74 19.80
CA ILE A 115 -23.97 -1.75 19.48
C ILE A 115 -24.11 -1.94 17.96
N ILE A 116 -23.98 -0.87 17.18
CA ILE A 116 -24.01 -0.95 15.72
C ILE A 116 -22.74 -1.64 15.23
N PHE A 117 -21.59 -1.24 15.79
CA PHE A 117 -20.31 -1.85 15.47
C PHE A 117 -20.31 -3.36 15.76
N SER A 118 -20.84 -3.80 16.90
CA SER A 118 -20.85 -5.23 17.26
C SER A 118 -21.71 -6.10 16.34
N ARG A 119 -22.65 -5.52 15.59
CA ARG A 119 -23.49 -6.20 14.59
C ARG A 119 -22.82 -6.35 13.22
N LEU A 120 -21.64 -5.76 13.01
CA LEU A 120 -20.85 -6.02 11.81
C LEU A 120 -20.23 -7.43 11.88
N PRO A 121 -20.10 -8.13 10.73
CA PRO A 121 -19.45 -9.43 10.68
C PRO A 121 -18.09 -9.41 11.41
N GLU A 122 -17.81 -10.46 12.19
CA GLU A 122 -16.55 -10.52 12.94
C GLU A 122 -15.33 -10.53 12.01
N GLU A 123 -15.41 -11.23 10.88
CA GLU A 123 -14.34 -11.30 9.88
C GLU A 123 -13.92 -9.92 9.36
N THR A 124 -14.87 -9.02 9.06
CA THR A 124 -14.55 -7.67 8.58
C THR A 124 -14.01 -6.81 9.70
N ARG A 125 -14.56 -6.92 10.92
CA ARG A 125 -14.04 -6.22 12.10
C ARG A 125 -12.60 -6.60 12.40
N GLU A 126 -12.28 -7.89 12.41
CA GLU A 126 -10.92 -8.37 12.68
C GLU A 126 -9.94 -8.05 11.56
N ARG A 127 -10.40 -8.03 10.30
CA ARG A 127 -9.58 -7.64 9.13
C ARG A 127 -9.02 -6.22 9.27
N TYR A 128 -9.85 -5.27 9.71
CA TYR A 128 -9.45 -3.86 9.79
C TYR A 128 -9.02 -3.43 11.19
N VAL A 129 -9.61 -3.98 12.25
CA VAL A 129 -9.30 -3.66 13.65
C VAL A 129 -8.98 -4.96 14.41
N PRO A 130 -7.79 -5.55 14.18
CA PRO A 130 -7.42 -6.80 14.83
C PRO A 130 -7.28 -6.61 16.36
N LYS A 131 -7.79 -7.57 17.14
CA LYS A 131 -7.73 -7.56 18.62
C LYS A 131 -6.31 -7.67 19.18
N LYS A 132 -5.34 -8.09 18.37
CA LYS A 132 -3.92 -8.16 18.70
C LYS A 132 -3.15 -7.31 17.69
N GLU A 133 -2.11 -6.61 18.15
CA GLU A 133 -1.05 -6.06 17.29
C GLU A 133 -0.32 -7.21 16.59
N LYS A 134 -0.98 -7.88 15.65
CA LYS A 134 -0.27 -8.55 14.57
C LYS A 134 0.13 -7.42 13.63
N ASP A 135 1.40 -7.34 13.28
CA ASP A 135 1.99 -6.41 12.32
C ASP A 135 1.33 -6.50 10.94
N THR A 136 0.06 -6.08 10.81
CA THR A 136 -0.72 -6.16 9.57
C THR A 136 -0.42 -5.01 8.62
N TRP A 137 0.53 -4.13 8.97
CA TRP A 137 0.94 -3.03 8.09
C TRP A 137 1.54 -3.57 6.78
N PHE A 138 2.18 -4.75 6.80
CA PHE A 138 2.87 -5.33 5.63
C PHE A 138 2.52 -6.79 5.30
N THR A 139 1.73 -7.49 6.12
CA THR A 139 1.64 -8.97 6.09
C THR A 139 0.35 -9.57 5.54
N ALA A 140 -0.21 -9.02 4.47
CA ALA A 140 -1.30 -9.72 3.80
C ALA A 140 -1.27 -9.53 2.30
N GLY A 141 -0.39 -10.27 1.64
CA GLY A 141 -0.49 -10.55 0.22
C GLY A 141 0.84 -10.45 -0.53
N LYS A 142 1.06 -11.38 -1.46
CA LYS A 142 2.13 -11.24 -2.46
C LYS A 142 1.86 -9.99 -3.32
N PRO A 143 2.88 -9.34 -3.90
CA PRO A 143 2.67 -8.20 -4.79
C PRO A 143 1.68 -8.49 -5.93
N SER A 144 1.71 -9.71 -6.47
CA SER A 144 0.72 -10.24 -7.42
C SER A 144 -0.74 -10.18 -6.94
N GLN A 145 -0.99 -10.28 -5.63
CA GLN A 145 -2.32 -10.22 -5.01
C GLN A 145 -2.78 -8.78 -4.72
N TYR A 146 -1.91 -7.79 -4.82
CA TYR A 146 -2.21 -6.39 -4.48
C TYR A 146 -3.48 -5.88 -5.16
N LYS A 147 -3.64 -6.16 -6.46
CA LYS A 147 -4.84 -5.74 -7.22
C LYS A 147 -6.12 -6.36 -6.66
N GLN A 148 -6.09 -7.65 -6.31
CA GLN A 148 -7.25 -8.34 -5.76
C GLN A 148 -7.64 -7.76 -4.39
N ILE A 149 -6.65 -7.58 -3.51
CA ILE A 149 -6.86 -7.04 -2.16
C ILE A 149 -7.37 -5.59 -2.22
N LEU A 150 -6.88 -4.79 -3.17
CA LEU A 150 -7.35 -3.43 -3.38
C LEU A 150 -8.82 -3.39 -3.82
N VAL A 151 -9.22 -4.29 -4.73
CA VAL A 151 -10.62 -4.43 -5.16
C VAL A 151 -11.51 -4.93 -4.01
N GLU A 152 -11.02 -5.85 -3.18
CA GLU A 152 -11.75 -6.28 -1.97
C GLU A 152 -11.97 -5.12 -0.99
N ALA A 153 -10.94 -4.31 -0.75
CA ALA A 153 -11.09 -3.12 0.09
C ALA A 153 -12.09 -2.11 -0.51
N ALA A 154 -12.11 -1.95 -1.83
CA ALA A 154 -13.10 -1.11 -2.51
C ALA A 154 -14.53 -1.64 -2.33
N LYS A 155 -14.74 -2.96 -2.48
CA LYS A 155 -16.03 -3.61 -2.21
C LYS A 155 -16.48 -3.43 -0.77
N ASP A 156 -15.55 -3.54 0.18
CA ASP A 156 -15.85 -3.32 1.59
C ASP A 156 -16.31 -1.87 1.85
N ILE A 157 -15.70 -0.87 1.20
CA ILE A 157 -16.15 0.53 1.28
C ILE A 157 -17.58 0.68 0.75
N LEU A 158 -17.88 0.15 -0.44
CA LEU A 158 -19.21 0.22 -1.03
C LEU A 158 -20.26 -0.43 -0.12
N PHE A 159 -19.95 -1.62 0.41
CA PHE A 159 -20.81 -2.31 1.37
C PHE A 159 -21.12 -1.47 2.62
N LEU A 160 -20.12 -0.76 3.17
CA LEU A 160 -20.30 0.11 4.33
C LEU A 160 -21.16 1.32 3.99
N ILE A 161 -20.97 1.91 2.81
CA ILE A 161 -21.79 3.03 2.33
C ILE A 161 -23.24 2.59 2.18
N ASP A 162 -23.50 1.50 1.47
CA ASP A 162 -24.86 0.99 1.24
C ASP A 162 -25.57 0.65 2.56
N ARG A 163 -24.83 0.07 3.52
CA ARG A 163 -25.39 -0.31 4.82
C ARG A 163 -25.77 0.87 5.70
N PHE A 164 -25.04 1.98 5.62
CA PHE A 164 -25.16 3.09 6.58
C PHE A 164 -25.62 4.41 5.96
N ALA A 165 -25.83 4.49 4.64
CA ALA A 165 -26.29 5.70 3.96
C ALA A 165 -27.60 6.27 4.55
N GLU A 166 -28.56 5.39 4.87
CA GLU A 166 -29.86 5.78 5.43
C GLU A 166 -29.83 5.93 6.96
N HIS A 167 -28.74 5.56 7.62
CA HIS A 167 -28.65 5.59 9.08
C HIS A 167 -28.20 6.98 9.56
N ALA A 168 -29.15 7.86 9.88
CA ALA A 168 -28.91 9.26 10.22
C ALA A 168 -27.76 9.54 11.22
N SER A 169 -27.61 8.73 12.27
CA SER A 169 -26.51 8.92 13.26
C SER A 169 -25.13 8.55 12.72
N VAL A 170 -25.06 7.62 11.76
CA VAL A 170 -23.79 7.11 11.22
C VAL A 170 -23.41 7.91 9.97
N SER A 171 -24.39 8.31 9.15
CA SER A 171 -24.15 9.10 7.95
C SER A 171 -23.58 10.50 8.24
N GLY A 172 -23.84 11.02 9.45
CA GLY A 172 -23.27 12.28 9.92
C GLY A 172 -21.82 12.21 10.42
N LEU A 173 -21.22 11.02 10.53
CA LEU A 173 -19.84 10.86 11.02
C LEU A 173 -18.83 11.37 9.98
N GLU A 174 -17.81 12.09 10.43
CA GLU A 174 -16.76 12.61 9.55
C GLU A 174 -16.03 11.48 8.82
N SER A 175 -15.72 10.39 9.53
CA SER A 175 -15.10 9.22 8.90
C SER A 175 -15.99 8.52 7.88
N PHE A 176 -17.32 8.59 8.01
CA PHE A 176 -18.24 8.05 7.02
C PHE A 176 -18.28 8.93 5.76
N GLN A 177 -18.24 10.26 5.93
CA GLN A 177 -18.13 11.19 4.81
C GLN A 177 -16.81 10.97 4.04
N LEU A 178 -15.72 10.61 4.73
CA LEU A 178 -14.47 10.22 4.07
C LEU A 178 -14.61 8.95 3.23
N LEU A 179 -15.36 7.95 3.68
CA LEU A 179 -15.67 6.75 2.87
C LEU A 179 -16.45 7.14 1.61
N GLN A 180 -17.49 7.96 1.77
CA GLN A 180 -18.31 8.44 0.63
C GLN A 180 -17.49 9.23 -0.38
N ARG A 181 -16.62 10.13 0.11
CA ARG A 181 -15.69 10.89 -0.72
C ARG A 181 -14.73 9.96 -1.48
N LEU A 182 -14.08 9.04 -0.77
CA LEU A 182 -13.15 8.09 -1.38
C LEU A 182 -13.81 7.23 -2.45
N ALA A 183 -15.03 6.74 -2.19
CA ALA A 183 -15.80 5.96 -3.15
C ALA A 183 -16.15 6.77 -4.40
N ARG A 184 -16.68 7.99 -4.22
CA ARG A 184 -17.02 8.89 -5.33
C ARG A 184 -15.81 9.23 -6.20
N GLU A 185 -14.66 9.45 -5.59
CA GLU A 185 -13.46 9.90 -6.29
C GLU A 185 -12.70 8.76 -6.97
N GLN A 186 -12.68 7.55 -6.39
CA GLN A 186 -11.72 6.50 -6.77
C GLN A 186 -12.31 5.12 -7.05
N ILE A 187 -13.63 4.92 -6.90
CA ILE A 187 -14.31 3.65 -7.15
C ILE A 187 -15.31 3.82 -8.29
N GLN A 188 -15.19 2.98 -9.32
CA GLN A 188 -16.15 2.91 -10.42
C GLN A 188 -16.80 1.54 -10.43
N VAL A 189 -18.12 1.51 -10.62
CA VAL A 189 -18.91 0.27 -10.75
C VAL A 189 -19.48 0.24 -12.17
N GLN A 190 -19.06 -0.73 -12.97
CA GLN A 190 -19.56 -0.96 -14.34
C GLN A 190 -20.00 -2.42 -14.45
N ASP A 191 -21.25 -2.68 -14.81
CA ASP A 191 -21.79 -4.03 -15.00
C ASP A 191 -21.49 -5.00 -13.83
N ASP A 192 -21.69 -4.53 -12.59
CA ASP A 192 -21.36 -5.23 -11.33
C ASP A 192 -19.86 -5.52 -11.08
N ILE A 193 -18.97 -5.01 -11.95
CA ILE A 193 -17.53 -5.07 -11.79
C ILE A 193 -17.05 -3.80 -11.06
N VAL A 194 -16.39 -4.01 -9.92
CA VAL A 194 -15.78 -2.93 -9.12
C VAL A 194 -14.36 -2.69 -9.59
N GLU A 195 -14.11 -1.49 -10.10
CA GLU A 195 -12.79 -1.03 -10.52
C GLU A 195 -12.29 0.12 -9.64
N VAL A 196 -11.01 0.07 -9.27
CA VAL A 196 -10.35 1.14 -8.53
C VAL A 196 -9.64 2.07 -9.50
N LYS A 197 -10.35 3.12 -9.89
CA LYS A 197 -9.89 4.11 -10.87
C LYS A 197 -10.27 5.50 -10.40
N LEU A 198 -9.26 6.36 -10.32
CA LEU A 198 -9.45 7.78 -10.04
C LEU A 198 -10.26 8.41 -11.17
N ASP A 199 -11.37 9.03 -10.81
CA ASP A 199 -12.17 9.83 -11.72
C ASP A 199 -11.40 11.10 -12.12
N GLN A 200 -11.46 11.43 -13.41
CA GLN A 200 -10.69 12.53 -14.00
C GLN A 200 -11.11 13.88 -13.43
N GLU A 201 -12.36 14.02 -12.98
CA GLU A 201 -12.87 15.25 -12.36
C GLU A 201 -12.15 15.60 -11.05
N PHE A 202 -11.62 14.60 -10.34
CA PHE A 202 -10.95 14.79 -9.04
C PHE A 202 -9.43 14.75 -9.13
N ARG A 203 -8.87 14.89 -10.33
CA ARG A 203 -7.41 14.96 -10.52
C ARG A 203 -6.83 16.14 -9.74
N GLY A 204 -5.97 15.84 -8.77
CA GLY A 204 -5.29 16.82 -7.90
C GLY A 204 -6.04 17.19 -6.62
N SER A 205 -7.35 16.93 -6.54
CA SER A 205 -8.19 17.18 -5.35
C SER A 205 -8.60 15.90 -4.60
N ALA A 206 -8.34 14.74 -5.19
CA ALA A 206 -8.66 13.44 -4.59
C ALA A 206 -8.02 13.25 -3.21
N LEU A 207 -8.74 12.53 -2.36
CA LEU A 207 -8.32 12.16 -1.01
C LEU A 207 -7.04 11.32 -1.07
N ASN A 208 -5.97 11.83 -0.46
CA ASN A 208 -4.67 11.14 -0.38
C ASN A 208 -4.33 10.68 1.04
N ASN A 209 -4.87 11.34 2.06
CA ASN A 209 -4.65 11.01 3.46
C ASN A 209 -5.94 11.26 4.25
N PRO A 210 -6.53 10.24 4.89
CA PRO A 210 -7.78 10.43 5.63
C PRO A 210 -7.58 11.11 6.99
N HIS A 211 -6.34 11.22 7.49
CA HIS A 211 -6.03 12.03 8.68
C HIS A 211 -5.92 13.52 8.37
N ASP A 212 -5.70 13.88 7.10
CA ASP A 212 -5.69 15.26 6.62
C ASP A 212 -6.40 15.33 5.26
N PRO A 213 -7.75 15.38 5.25
CA PRO A 213 -8.55 15.27 4.03
C PRO A 213 -8.34 16.41 3.03
N GLU A 214 -7.81 17.54 3.49
CA GLU A 214 -7.52 18.72 2.66
C GLU A 214 -6.07 18.74 2.15
N ALA A 215 -5.25 17.74 2.49
CA ALA A 215 -3.94 17.55 1.91
C ALA A 215 -4.06 17.21 0.41
N ARG A 216 -3.82 18.21 -0.44
CA ARG A 216 -3.91 18.09 -1.90
C ARG A 216 -2.54 17.91 -2.53
N TYR A 217 -2.54 17.21 -3.66
CA TYR A 217 -1.38 17.12 -4.55
C TYR A 217 -1.40 18.32 -5.50
N ASP A 218 -0.42 19.22 -5.39
CA ASP A 218 -0.25 20.34 -6.31
C ASP A 218 0.35 19.85 -7.63
N GLY A 219 -0.51 19.69 -8.65
CA GLY A 219 -0.14 19.24 -9.99
C GLY A 219 0.44 20.31 -10.90
N HIS A 220 0.50 21.59 -10.48
CA HIS A 220 1.08 22.68 -11.27
C HIS A 220 2.60 22.78 -11.16
N LYS A 221 3.23 21.90 -10.39
CA LYS A 221 4.68 21.83 -10.30
C LYS A 221 5.19 20.83 -11.32
N GLU A 222 5.80 21.34 -12.39
CA GLU A 222 6.60 20.55 -13.32
C GLU A 222 7.66 19.77 -12.54
N LYS A 223 7.82 18.50 -12.89
CA LYS A 223 8.80 17.60 -12.28
C LYS A 223 10.21 18.11 -12.58
N VAL A 224 10.94 18.58 -11.57
CA VAL A 224 12.39 18.88 -11.61
C VAL A 224 13.16 17.64 -11.23
#